data_AF-A0A5E6NTZ3-F1
#
_entry.id   AF-A0A5E6NTZ3-F1
#
_cell.length_a   1.000
_cell.length_b   1.000
_cell.length_c   1.000
_cell.angle_alpha   90.00
_cell.angle_beta   90.00
_cell.angle_gamma   90.00
#
_symmetry.space_group_name_H-M   'P 1'
#
loop_
_entity.id
_entity.type
_entity.pdbx_description
1 polymer ?
#
loop_
_entity_poly.entity_id
_entity_poly.type
_entity_poly.pdbx_seq_one_letter_code
_entity_poly.pdbx_strand_id
1 'polypeptide(L)' 'MKAAELANKIQLVIFDVDGVLTDGGLYFTEDGTELKRFNSLDGARY' A
#
# COMPACT_ATOMS: atom_id res chain seq x y z
N MET A 1 20.31 17.41 0.80
CA MET A 1 20.31 16.13 0.05
C MET A 1 18.95 15.93 -0.56
N LYS A 2 18.88 15.54 -1.83
CA LYS A 2 17.59 15.27 -2.50
C LYS A 2 17.07 13.89 -2.10
N ALA A 3 15.75 13.70 -2.08
CA ALA A 3 15.12 12.43 -1.71
C ALA A 3 15.64 11.24 -2.55
N ALA A 4 15.90 11.46 -3.85
CA ALA A 4 16.45 10.45 -4.75
C ALA A 4 17.86 9.97 -4.33
N GLU A 5 18.69 10.86 -3.78
CA GLU A 5 20.04 10.49 -3.32
C GLU A 5 19.98 9.56 -2.09
N LEU A 6 18.97 9.76 -1.23
CA LEU A 6 18.72 8.93 -0.05
C LEU A 6 18.10 7.58 -0.42
N ALA A 7 17.20 7.55 -1.40
CA ALA A 7 16.49 6.34 -1.83
C ALA A 7 17.41 5.27 -2.43
N ASN A 8 18.53 5.66 -3.05
CA ASN A 8 19.48 4.75 -3.71
C ASN A 8 20.09 3.66 -2.81
N LYS A 9 20.03 3.81 -1.48
CA LYS A 9 20.61 2.86 -0.52
C LYS A 9 19.57 1.98 0.18
N ILE A 10 18.29 2.16 -0.13
CA ILE A 10 17.21 1.45 0.54
C ILE A 10 17.21 -0.02 0.08
N GLN A 11 17.28 -0.94 1.03
CA GLN A 11 17.21 -2.39 0.78
C GLN A 11 15.89 -3.01 1.25
N LEU A 12 15.07 -2.25 1.98
CA LEU A 12 13.80 -2.66 2.52
C LEU A 12 12.85 -1.46 2.57
N VAL A 13 11.63 -1.66 2.11
CA VAL A 13 10.53 -0.69 2.26
C VAL A 13 9.42 -1.37 3.07
N ILE A 14 8.91 -0.66 4.07
CA ILE A 14 7.78 -1.08 4.90
C ILE A 14 6.67 -0.05 4.68
N PHE A 15 5.48 -0.53 4.38
CA PHE A 15 4.30 0.30 4.17
C PHE A 15 3.29 0.05 5.29
N ASP A 16 2.63 1.12 5.72
CA ASP A 16 1.34 1.01 6.38
C ASP A 16 0.29 0.54 5.35
N VAL A 17 -0.88 0.12 5.82
CA VAL A 17 -1.94 -0.44 4.95
C VAL A 17 -3.05 0.60 4.73
N ASP A 18 -3.71 1.05 5.79
CA ASP A 18 -4.90 1.88 5.69
C ASP A 18 -4.52 3.34 5.39
N GLY A 19 -4.88 3.81 4.19
CA GLY A 19 -4.51 5.15 3.70
C GLY A 19 -3.14 5.25 3.03
N VAL A 20 -2.41 4.12 2.90
CA VAL A 20 -1.16 4.03 2.12
C VAL A 20 -1.32 3.06 0.96
N LEU A 21 -1.47 1.75 1.24
CA LEU A 21 -1.70 0.74 0.20
C LEU A 21 -3.18 0.60 -0.18
N THR A 22 -4.06 1.20 0.62
CA THR A 22 -5.50 1.28 0.38
C THR A 22 -5.94 2.74 0.41
N ASP A 23 -7.15 3.02 -0.04
CA ASP A 23 -7.77 4.34 0.09
C ASP A 23 -8.25 4.67 1.51
N GLY A 24 -7.94 3.81 2.50
CA GLY A 24 -8.39 3.92 3.89
C GLY A 24 -9.85 3.50 4.10
N GLY A 25 -10.53 3.04 3.06
CA GLY A 25 -11.90 2.54 3.15
C GLY A 25 -11.96 1.13 3.75
N LEU A 26 -12.92 0.91 4.64
CA LEU A 26 -13.30 -0.41 5.15
C LEU A 26 -14.64 -0.80 4.52
N TYR A 27 -14.66 -1.91 3.79
CA TYR A 27 -15.86 -2.44 3.18
C TYR A 27 -16.30 -3.67 3.95
N PHE A 28 -17.60 -3.81 4.18
CA PHE A 28 -18.17 -4.95 4.89
C PHE A 28 -19.22 -5.63 4.03
N THR A 29 -19.20 -6.95 4.01
CA THR A 29 -20.26 -7.75 3.38
C THR A 29 -21.38 -8.07 4.36
N GLU A 30 -22.49 -8.64 3.90
CA GLU A 30 -23.67 -8.95 4.72
C GLU A 30 -23.37 -9.94 5.86
N ASP A 31 -22.36 -10.81 5.72
CA ASP A 31 -21.93 -11.75 6.75
C ASP A 31 -20.92 -11.16 7.74
N GLY A 32 -20.56 -9.89 7.59
CA GLY A 32 -19.60 -9.19 8.43
C GLY A 32 -18.13 -9.33 7.99
N THR A 33 -17.85 -9.99 6.87
CA THR A 33 -16.49 -10.06 6.33
C THR A 33 -15.99 -8.67 5.93
N GLU A 34 -14.81 -8.29 6.42
CA GLU A 34 -14.10 -7.07 6.03
C GLU A 34 -13.31 -7.27 4.73
N LEU A 35 -13.44 -6.32 3.81
CA LEU A 35 -12.72 -6.24 2.55
C LEU A 35 -11.95 -4.92 2.48
N LYS A 36 -10.72 -4.97 1.95
CA LYS A 36 -9.89 -3.81 1.66
C LYS A 36 -9.52 -3.79 0.18
N ARG A 37 -9.48 -2.60 -0.42
CA ARG A 37 -9.16 -2.42 -1.84
C ARG A 37 -7.73 -1.92 -2.01
N PHE A 38 -6.92 -2.71 -2.71
CA PHE A 38 -5.55 -2.37 -3.11
C PHE A 38 -5.49 -1.96 -4.59
N ASN A 39 -4.44 -1.24 -4.99
CA ASN A 39 -4.20 -0.93 -6.40
C ASN A 39 -3.34 -2.02 -7.05
N SER A 40 -3.79 -2.54 -8.20
CA SER A 40 -3.04 -3.57 -8.94
C SER A 40 -1.65 -3.12 -9.39
N LEU A 41 -1.45 -1.81 -9.64
CA LEU A 41 -0.13 -1.26 -10.02
C LEU A 41 0.90 -1.35 -8.90
N ASP A 42 0.47 -1.33 -7.63
CA ASP A 42 1.38 -1.38 -6.47
C ASP A 42 2.03 -2.77 -6.32
N GLY A 43 1.33 -3.82 -6.76
CA GLY A 43 1.84 -5.20 -6.77
C GLY A 43 2.39 -5.65 -8.14
N ALA A 44 2.28 -4.82 -9.18
CA ALA A 44 2.65 -5.20 -10.52
C ALA A 44 4.18 -5.33 -10.65
N ARG A 45 4.61 -6.41 -11.29
CA ARG A 45 6.01 -6.76 -11.50
C ARG A 45 6.31 -6.70 -13.00
N TYR A 46 6.43 -5.48 -13.54
CA TYR A 46 6.95 -5.30 -14.89
C TYR A 46 8.48 -5.23 -14.84
#